data_AF-A0A9X4P214-F1
#
_entry.id   AF-A0A9X4P214-F1
#
_cell.length_a   1.000
_cell.length_b   1.000
_cell.length_c   1.000
_cell.angle_alpha   90.00
_cell.angle_beta   90.00
_cell.angle_gamma   90.00
#
_symmetry.space_group_name_H-M   'P 1'
#
loop_
_entity.id
_entity.type
_entity.pdbx_description
1 polymer ?
#
loop_
_entity_poly.entity_id
_entity_poly.type
_entity_poly.pdbx_seq_one_letter_code
_entity_poly.pdbx_strand_id
1 'polypeptide(L)'
;MKNLEADEVALAAEIKRLQDKKKVVAKKKQGLKDYLQNSMNAVGLRKIPSAVFNIRIQPNPKSLKFDDEDRFMKNEFYDNYFIPQPPKLDKKQMLEDLKNGAVIEGVELQQSESLRF
;
A
#
# COMPACT_ATOMS: atom_id res chain seq x y z
N MET A 1 -2.72 -29.17 -21.27
CA MET A 1 -2.95 -28.05 -20.33
C MET A 1 -2.53 -28.35 -18.91
N LYS A 2 -2.67 -29.58 -18.39
CA LYS A 2 -2.06 -29.98 -17.10
C LYS A 2 -0.57 -29.63 -16.93
N ASN A 3 0.20 -29.62 -18.02
CA ASN A 3 1.62 -29.22 -17.98
C ASN A 3 1.79 -27.71 -17.76
N LEU A 4 0.94 -26.89 -18.40
CA LEU A 4 0.95 -25.44 -18.23
C LEU A 4 0.43 -25.02 -16.84
N GLU A 5 -0.56 -25.74 -16.29
CA GLU A 5 -1.01 -25.55 -14.90
C GLU A 5 0.09 -25.93 -13.89
N ALA A 6 0.82 -27.02 -14.15
CA ALA A 6 1.96 -27.41 -13.32
C ALA A 6 3.11 -26.38 -13.42
N ASP A 7 3.37 -25.84 -14.60
CA ASP A 7 4.33 -24.77 -14.81
C ASP A 7 3.90 -23.48 -14.09
N GLU A 8 2.62 -23.12 -14.12
CA GLU A 8 2.07 -21.97 -13.40
C GLU A 8 2.26 -22.11 -11.89
N VAL A 9 1.98 -23.29 -11.33
CA VAL A 9 2.20 -23.56 -9.90
C VAL A 9 3.69 -23.50 -9.53
N ALA A 10 4.56 -24.05 -10.38
CA ALA A 10 6.01 -23.98 -10.18
C ALA A 10 6.53 -22.54 -10.24
N LEU A 11 6.05 -21.74 -11.20
CA LEU A 11 6.37 -20.31 -11.32
C LEU A 11 5.86 -19.51 -10.12
N ALA A 12 4.64 -19.77 -9.65
CA ALA A 12 4.10 -19.13 -8.45
C ALA A 12 4.94 -19.44 -7.20
N ALA A 13 5.38 -20.69 -7.05
CA ALA A 13 6.27 -21.09 -5.96
C ALA A 13 7.62 -20.35 -6.02
N GLU A 14 8.20 -20.22 -7.22
CA GLU A 14 9.47 -19.53 -7.41
C GLU A 14 9.35 -18.01 -7.18
N ILE A 15 8.26 -17.38 -7.64
CA ILE A 15 7.95 -15.98 -7.36
C ILE A 15 7.86 -15.76 -5.85
N LYS A 16 7.15 -16.63 -5.13
CA LYS A 16 7.04 -16.54 -3.67
C LYS A 16 8.41 -16.62 -3.00
N ARG A 17 9.25 -17.58 -3.41
CA ARG A 17 10.63 -17.72 -2.91
C ARG A 17 11.46 -16.45 -3.13
N LEU A 18 11.39 -15.87 -4.33
CA LEU A 18 12.10 -14.63 -4.66
C LEU A 18 11.58 -13.42 -3.89
N GLN A 19 10.26 -13.31 -3.71
CA GLN A 19 9.64 -12.27 -2.89
C GLN A 19 10.07 -12.37 -1.43
N ASP A 20 10.12 -13.57 -0.87
CA ASP A 20 10.57 -13.78 0.51
C ASP A 20 12.06 -13.46 0.67
N LYS A 21 12.90 -13.84 -0.30
CA LYS A 21 14.31 -13.42 -0.34
C LYS A 21 14.46 -11.90 -0.40
N LYS A 22 13.64 -11.22 -1.22
CA LYS A 22 13.60 -9.75 -1.30
C LYS A 22 13.23 -9.13 0.05
N LYS A 23 12.23 -9.67 0.75
CA LYS A 23 11.83 -9.19 2.09
C LYS A 23 12.97 -9.33 3.10
N VAL A 24 13.69 -10.46 3.11
CA VAL A 24 14.83 -10.66 4.02
C VAL A 24 15.93 -9.63 3.77
N VAL A 25 16.27 -9.38 2.51
CA VAL A 25 17.28 -8.36 2.15
C VAL A 25 16.81 -6.95 2.54
N ALA A 26 15.53 -6.63 2.30
CA ALA A 26 14.97 -5.34 2.70
C ALA A 26 15.01 -5.15 4.24
N LYS A 27 14.66 -6.18 5.01
CA LYS A 27 14.72 -6.17 6.47
C LYS A 27 16.14 -6.01 6.99
N LYS A 28 17.12 -6.71 6.38
CA LYS A 28 18.55 -6.55 6.73
C LYS A 28 19.04 -5.14 6.45
N LYS A 29 18.71 -4.57 5.29
CA LYS A 29 19.04 -3.18 4.93
C LYS A 29 18.46 -2.19 5.94
N GLN A 30 17.20 -2.39 6.34
CA GLN A 30 16.55 -1.54 7.33
C GLN A 30 17.22 -1.68 8.70
N GLY A 31 17.46 -2.90 9.17
CA GLY A 31 18.12 -3.15 10.46
C GLY A 31 19.51 -2.53 10.57
N LEU A 32 20.31 -2.53 9.49
CA LEU A 32 21.61 -1.85 9.46
C LEU A 32 21.47 -0.32 9.59
N LYS A 33 20.47 0.28 8.92
CA LYS A 33 20.20 1.72 9.05
C LYS A 33 19.75 2.07 10.47
N ASP A 34 18.84 1.29 11.03
CA ASP A 34 18.32 1.51 12.39
C ASP A 34 19.42 1.35 13.43
N TYR A 35 20.26 0.32 13.30
CA TYR A 35 21.41 0.11 14.17
C TYR A 35 22.40 1.29 14.12
N LEU A 36 22.72 1.77 12.91
CA LEU A 36 23.58 2.93 12.73
C LEU A 36 22.96 4.20 13.33
N GLN A 37 21.67 4.44 13.07
CA GLN A 37 20.95 5.59 13.61
C GLN A 37 20.90 5.56 15.14
N ASN A 38 20.61 4.40 15.75
CA ASN A 38 20.61 4.21 17.19
C ASN A 38 22.00 4.43 17.80
N SER A 39 23.04 3.92 17.16
CA SER A 39 24.43 4.11 17.60
C SER A 39 24.84 5.58 17.53
N MET A 40 24.50 6.27 16.43
CA MET A 40 24.73 7.70 16.27
C MET A 40 23.98 8.53 17.32
N ASN A 41 22.73 8.18 17.62
CA ASN A 41 21.95 8.82 18.68
C ASN A 41 22.53 8.58 20.08
N ALA A 42 22.97 7.35 20.39
CA ALA A 42 23.55 6.99 21.68
C ALA A 42 24.83 7.76 22.00
N VAL A 43 25.65 8.05 20.99
CA VAL A 43 26.89 8.82 21.11
C VAL A 43 26.63 10.34 20.97
N GLY A 44 25.39 10.76 20.68
CA GLY A 44 25.04 12.17 20.44
C GLY A 44 25.60 12.74 19.13
N LEU A 45 26.11 11.89 18.23
CA LEU A 45 26.70 12.29 16.96
C LEU A 45 25.63 12.39 15.88
N ARG A 46 25.32 13.61 15.44
CA ARG A 46 24.35 13.84 14.36
C ARG A 46 24.95 13.73 12.96
N LYS A 47 26.28 13.83 12.83
CA LYS A 47 26.99 13.81 11.56
C LYS A 47 28.32 13.08 11.72
N ILE A 48 28.57 12.11 10.84
CA ILE A 48 29.87 11.47 10.68
C ILE A 48 30.40 11.93 9.31
N PRO A 49 31.36 12.87 9.28
CA PRO A 49 32.07 13.18 8.05
C PRO A 49 33.02 12.02 7.73
N SER A 50 32.92 11.49 6.51
CA SER A 50 33.89 10.52 5.97
C SER A 50 34.31 10.96 4.58
N ALA A 51 35.53 10.60 4.19
CA ALA A 51 36.14 10.96 2.92
C ALA A 51 35.36 10.45 1.69
N VAL A 52 34.58 9.37 1.85
CA VAL A 52 33.85 8.72 0.75
C VAL A 52 32.35 9.05 0.79
N PHE A 53 31.76 9.22 1.98
CA PHE A 53 30.35 9.58 2.12
C PHE A 53 30.09 10.25 3.47
N ASN A 54 29.17 11.22 3.49
CA ASN A 54 28.75 11.88 4.73
C ASN A 54 27.48 11.23 5.25
N ILE A 55 27.50 10.69 6.47
CA ILE A 55 26.30 10.16 7.14
C ILE A 55 25.75 11.26 8.06
N ARG A 56 24.48 11.60 7.93
CA ARG A 56 23.81 12.62 8.77
C ARG A 56 22.43 12.13 9.17
N ILE A 57 22.03 12.42 10.40
CA ILE A 57 20.63 12.29 10.83
C ILE A 57 19.94 13.61 10.48
N GLN A 58 19.03 13.55 9.51
CA GLN A 58 18.22 14.70 9.10
C GLN A 58 16.80 14.55 9.69
N PRO A 59 16.18 15.63 10.18
CA PRO A 59 14.77 15.59 10.55
C PRO A 59 13.92 15.31 9.30
N ASN A 60 13.01 14.33 9.42
CA ASN A 60 12.00 14.09 8.39
C ASN A 60 11.02 15.27 8.34
N PRO A 61 10.35 15.50 7.18
CA PRO A 61 9.26 16.47 7.11
C PRO A 61 8.20 16.14 8.16
N LYS A 62 7.58 17.19 8.72
CA LYS A 62 6.58 17.06 9.78
C LYS A 62 5.40 16.22 9.28
N SER A 63 5.23 15.03 9.84
CA SER A 63 4.06 14.19 9.61
C SER A 63 3.01 14.49 10.67
N LEU A 64 1.75 14.62 10.24
CA LEU A 64 0.62 14.64 11.17
C LEU A 64 0.45 13.24 11.75
N LYS A 65 0.48 13.14 13.08
CA LYS A 65 0.14 11.91 13.81
C LYS A 65 -1.16 12.20 14.57
N PHE A 66 -2.21 11.46 14.24
CA PHE A 66 -3.43 11.47 15.04
C PHE A 66 -3.24 10.47 16.18
N ASP A 67 -3.36 10.91 17.43
CA ASP A 67 -3.30 10.00 18.59
C ASP A 67 -4.58 9.17 18.73
N ASP A 68 -5.71 9.70 18.25
CA ASP A 68 -7.02 9.06 18.24
C ASP A 68 -7.85 9.67 17.09
N GLU A 69 -7.90 8.99 15.94
CA GLU A 69 -8.61 9.47 14.75
C GLU A 69 -10.09 9.73 15.06
N ASP A 70 -10.73 8.89 15.88
CA ASP A 70 -12.14 9.02 16.27
C ASP A 70 -12.42 10.24 17.14
N ARG A 71 -11.47 10.66 17.98
CA ARG A 71 -11.58 11.94 18.71
C ARG A 71 -11.36 13.14 17.82
N PHE A 72 -10.44 13.04 16.86
CA PHE A 72 -10.24 14.11 15.88
C PHE A 72 -11.48 14.27 14.98
N MET A 73 -12.16 13.18 14.63
CA MET A 73 -13.40 13.20 13.86
C MET A 73 -14.58 13.88 14.57
N LYS A 74 -14.53 14.03 15.89
CA LYS A 74 -15.56 14.71 16.70
C LYS A 74 -15.18 16.14 17.08
N ASN A 75 -14.01 16.61 16.66
CA ASN A 75 -13.51 17.93 17.01
C ASN A 75 -13.99 18.97 15.99
N GLU A 76 -14.14 20.23 16.39
CA GLU A 76 -14.70 21.32 15.56
C GLU A 76 -13.86 21.65 14.31
N PHE A 77 -12.65 21.09 14.22
CA PHE A 77 -11.75 21.27 13.08
C PHE A 77 -11.94 20.21 11.97
N TYR A 78 -12.84 19.23 12.15
CA TYR A 78 -13.10 18.13 11.22
C TYR A 78 -13.43 18.60 9.79
N ASP A 79 -14.26 19.63 9.66
CA ASP A 79 -14.74 20.13 8.36
C ASP A 79 -13.64 20.82 7.52
N ASN A 80 -12.59 21.34 8.16
CA ASN A 80 -11.53 22.07 7.47
C ASN A 80 -10.47 21.16 6.81
N TYR A 81 -10.41 19.89 7.19
CA TYR A 81 -9.37 18.95 6.72
C TYR A 81 -9.92 17.82 5.85
N PHE A 82 -11.23 17.66 5.74
CA PHE A 82 -11.84 16.66 4.87
C PHE A 82 -12.06 17.23 3.46
N ILE A 83 -11.39 16.62 2.49
CA ILE A 83 -11.65 16.86 1.08
C ILE A 83 -12.90 16.04 0.70
N PRO A 84 -13.99 16.66 0.22
CA PRO A 84 -15.17 15.91 -0.22
C PRO A 84 -14.77 14.99 -1.37
N GLN A 85 -14.86 13.68 -1.17
CA GLN A 85 -14.65 12.71 -2.24
C GLN A 85 -15.87 12.67 -3.15
N PRO A 86 -15.69 12.58 -4.48
CA PRO A 86 -16.81 12.41 -5.39
C PRO A 86 -17.57 11.12 -5.06
N PRO A 87 -18.91 11.11 -5.18
CA PRO A 87 -19.75 9.97 -4.83
C PRO A 87 -19.26 8.72 -5.55
N LYS A 88 -18.82 7.74 -4.77
CA LYS A 88 -18.34 6.46 -5.29
C LYS A 88 -19.55 5.66 -5.78
N LEU A 89 -19.71 5.59 -7.09
CA LEU A 89 -20.80 4.87 -7.74
C LEU A 89 -20.72 3.38 -7.36
N ASP A 90 -21.70 2.89 -6.61
CA ASP A 90 -21.79 1.48 -6.26
C ASP A 90 -22.33 0.66 -7.45
N LYS A 91 -21.40 0.26 -8.31
CA LYS A 91 -21.69 -0.55 -9.49
C LYS A 91 -22.28 -1.93 -9.14
N LYS A 92 -22.18 -2.40 -7.88
CA LYS A 92 -22.75 -3.69 -7.47
C LYS A 92 -24.26 -3.57 -7.27
N GLN A 93 -24.70 -2.55 -6.54
CA GLN A 93 -26.13 -2.26 -6.40
C GLN A 93 -26.74 -1.93 -7.76
N MET A 94 -26.06 -1.12 -8.58
CA MET A 94 -26.54 -0.85 -9.95
C MET A 94 -26.69 -2.14 -10.77
N LEU A 95 -25.77 -3.09 -10.64
CA LEU A 95 -25.84 -4.37 -11.36
C LEU A 95 -26.94 -5.29 -10.82
N GLU A 96 -27.27 -5.23 -9.53
CA GLU A 96 -28.43 -5.92 -8.95
C GLU A 96 -29.75 -5.26 -9.38
N ASP A 97 -29.81 -3.94 -9.41
CA ASP A 97 -31.00 -3.17 -9.84
C ASP A 97 -31.25 -3.35 -11.34
N LEU A 98 -30.20 -3.34 -12.18
CA LEU A 98 -30.28 -3.68 -13.61
C LEU A 98 -30.71 -5.14 -13.84
N LYS A 99 -30.35 -6.07 -12.96
CA LYS A 99 -30.82 -7.47 -13.01
C LYS A 99 -32.27 -7.63 -12.54
N ASN A 100 -32.71 -6.79 -11.60
CA ASN A 100 -34.07 -6.80 -11.05
C ASN A 100 -35.07 -6.00 -11.90
N GLY A 101 -34.64 -5.44 -13.04
CA GLY A 101 -35.51 -4.80 -14.03
C GLY A 101 -35.63 -3.28 -13.91
N ALA A 102 -34.75 -2.62 -13.13
CA ALA A 102 -34.67 -1.17 -13.11
C ALA A 102 -33.93 -0.66 -14.36
N VAL A 103 -34.60 0.19 -15.15
CA VAL A 103 -34.00 0.86 -16.31
C VAL A 103 -33.17 2.04 -15.82
N ILE A 104 -31.85 1.89 -15.85
CA ILE A 104 -30.90 3.00 -15.59
C ILE A 104 -30.47 3.55 -16.94
N GLU A 105 -30.88 4.78 -17.27
CA GLU A 105 -30.43 5.45 -18.50
C GLU A 105 -28.90 5.55 -18.54
N GLY A 106 -28.28 4.99 -19.59
CA GLY A 106 -26.83 5.05 -19.82
C GLY A 106 -26.02 3.85 -19.36
N VAL A 107 -26.64 2.75 -18.90
CA VAL A 107 -25.92 1.53 -18.51
C VAL A 107 -26.45 0.30 -19.26
N GLU A 108 -25.61 -0.30 -20.10
CA GLU A 108 -25.91 -1.55 -20.81
C GLU A 108 -25.23 -2.74 -20.12
N LEU A 109 -25.95 -3.86 -19.98
CA LEU A 109 -25.43 -5.10 -19.42
C LEU A 109 -24.66 -5.88 -20.51
N GLN A 110 -23.34 -5.80 -20.51
CA GLN A 110 -22.50 -6.58 -21.42
C GLN A 110 -21.98 -7.85 -20.74
N GLN A 111 -22.34 -9.03 -21.27
CA GLN A 111 -21.79 -10.33 -20.86
C GLN A 111 -20.85 -10.83 -21.95
N SER A 112 -19.56 -11.04 -21.62
CA SER A 112 -18.59 -11.69 -22.50
C SER A 112 -18.39 -13.15 -22.08
N GLU A 113 -18.27 -14.03 -23.07
CA GLU A 113 -17.98 -15.45 -22.86
C GLU A 113 -16.48 -15.69 -23.12
N SER A 114 -15.79 -16.35 -22.19
CA SER A 114 -14.41 -16.82 -22.41
C SER A 114 -14.35 -18.34 -22.35
N LEU A 115 -13.59 -18.92 -23.26
CA LEU A 115 -13.39 -20.36 -23.36
C LEU A 115 -12.60 -20.87 -22.15
N ARG A 116 -13.21 -21.80 -21.40
CA ARG A 116 -12.65 -22.41 -20.19
C ARG A 116 -12.22 -23.83 -20.52
N PHE A 117 -10.97 -24.18 -20.23
CA PHE A 117 -10.46 -25.53 -20.34
C PHE A 117 -9.67 -25.92 -19.09
#